data_AF-A0A831PK91-F1
#
_entry.id   AF-A0A831PK91-F1
#
_cell.length_a   1.000
_cell.length_b   1.000
_cell.length_c   1.000
_cell.angle_alpha   90.00
_cell.angle_beta   90.00
_cell.angle_gamma   90.00
#
_symmetry.space_group_name_H-M   'P 1'
#
loop_
_entity.id
_entity.type
_entity.pdbx_description
1 polymer ?
#
loop_
_entity_poly.entity_id
_entity_poly.type
_entity_poly.pdbx_seq_one_letter_code
_entity_poly.pdbx_strand_id
1 'polypeptide(L)'
;MKRFTLLFLSLFILGSAFAQNADKKWAIGLGPGIYQNLEKNELGFMGDFYLSRYLSPSFDLLLKAPGGFYNDGVDFFNPSLNLRFKFFNGNILSETSSIQPYLFAGPGMLWDNMDNGLNFNAGLGSKFPLSPSTSLYLEAGYVHGIDGERHINNQLTAVQDNLLRLTGIIEFAFGAAKDSDGDGVPDRRDRCPDTPPGVQVDEHG
;
A
#
# COMPACT_ATOMS: atom_id res chain seq x y z
N MET A 1 20.64 -9.66 37.57
CA MET A 1 19.93 -8.54 36.90
C MET A 1 20.27 -8.59 35.43
N LYS A 2 19.23 -8.72 34.60
CA LYS A 2 19.30 -9.18 33.20
C LYS A 2 19.97 -8.13 32.32
N ARG A 3 21.05 -8.53 31.62
CA ARG A 3 21.62 -7.79 30.49
C ARG A 3 20.60 -7.87 29.36
N PHE A 4 19.81 -6.81 29.17
CA PHE A 4 18.84 -6.73 28.09
C PHE A 4 19.59 -6.48 26.79
N THR A 5 19.58 -7.52 25.98
CA THR A 5 20.18 -7.73 24.68
C THR A 5 19.99 -6.53 23.74
N LEU A 6 21.10 -5.87 23.38
CA LEU A 6 21.24 -5.07 22.16
C LEU A 6 21.13 -6.03 20.96
N LEU A 7 19.93 -6.22 20.42
CA LEU A 7 19.69 -7.08 19.25
C LEU A 7 18.46 -6.64 18.45
N PHE A 8 18.30 -5.32 18.26
CA PHE A 8 17.23 -4.78 17.40
C PHE A 8 17.72 -3.87 16.27
N LEU A 9 19.04 -3.82 16.02
CA LEU A 9 19.61 -2.90 15.03
C LEU A 9 20.70 -3.53 14.15
N SER A 10 20.48 -4.77 13.70
CA SER A 10 21.41 -5.44 12.78
C SER A 10 20.75 -6.15 11.59
N LEU A 11 19.46 -5.91 11.33
CA LEU A 11 18.74 -6.46 10.16
C LEU A 11 18.47 -5.38 9.09
N PHE A 12 19.49 -4.61 8.70
CA PHE A 12 19.40 -3.67 7.57
C PHE A 12 20.60 -3.78 6.61
N ILE A 13 21.16 -4.99 6.48
CA ILE A 13 22.14 -5.29 5.43
C ILE A 13 21.65 -6.53 4.68
N LEU A 14 20.73 -6.34 3.74
CA LEU A 14 20.53 -7.26 2.64
C LEU A 14 20.38 -6.42 1.37
N GLY A 15 21.35 -6.59 0.48
CA GLY A 15 21.40 -5.94 -0.82
C GLY A 15 20.17 -6.25 -1.67
N SER A 16 19.87 -5.30 -2.56
CA SER A 16 19.04 -5.44 -3.76
C SER A 16 17.80 -6.33 -3.66
N ALA A 17 16.89 -6.03 -2.73
CA ALA A 17 15.57 -6.67 -2.67
C ALA A 17 14.56 -5.92 -3.56
N PHE A 18 14.36 -6.38 -4.79
CA PHE A 18 13.38 -5.78 -5.72
C PHE A 18 11.95 -6.25 -5.45
N ALA A 19 11.25 -5.64 -4.49
CA ALA A 19 9.80 -5.83 -4.33
C ALA A 19 9.01 -4.86 -5.24
N GLN A 20 7.90 -5.33 -5.86
CA GLN A 20 7.07 -4.74 -6.94
C GLN A 20 7.80 -3.75 -7.88
N ASN A 21 7.99 -4.16 -9.14
CA ASN A 21 8.72 -3.37 -10.13
C ASN A 21 8.08 -3.53 -11.52
N ALA A 22 8.75 -3.01 -12.56
CA ALA A 22 8.28 -3.11 -13.95
C ALA A 22 8.07 -4.56 -14.43
N ASP A 23 8.72 -5.52 -13.79
CA ASP A 23 8.71 -6.93 -14.15
C ASP A 23 7.64 -7.70 -13.32
N LYS A 24 7.43 -7.33 -12.06
CA LYS A 24 6.32 -7.81 -11.19
C LYS A 24 5.29 -6.71 -10.98
N LYS A 25 4.40 -6.54 -11.95
CA LYS A 25 3.50 -5.38 -12.01
C LYS A 25 2.34 -5.40 -11.02
N TRP A 26 2.04 -6.52 -10.37
CA TRP A 26 0.90 -6.64 -9.45
C TRP A 26 1.37 -6.98 -8.05
N ALA A 27 0.65 -6.51 -7.04
CA ALA A 27 0.89 -6.95 -5.67
C ALA A 27 -0.39 -6.91 -4.84
N ILE A 28 -0.45 -7.76 -3.81
CA ILE A 28 -1.51 -7.76 -2.81
C ILE A 28 -0.89 -7.36 -1.48
N GLY A 29 -1.50 -6.39 -0.82
CA GLY A 29 -1.17 -5.97 0.54
C GLY A 29 -2.28 -6.35 1.50
N LEU A 30 -1.88 -6.81 2.69
CA LEU A 30 -2.80 -7.00 3.81
C LEU A 30 -2.13 -6.67 5.13
N GLY A 31 -2.88 -6.11 6.07
CA GLY A 31 -2.34 -5.88 7.39
C GLY A 31 -3.31 -5.25 8.39
N PRO A 32 -2.98 -5.34 9.68
CA PRO A 32 -3.76 -4.70 10.73
C PRO A 32 -3.47 -3.19 10.81
N GLY A 33 -4.37 -2.48 11.46
CA GLY A 33 -4.19 -1.10 11.84
C GLY A 33 -5.13 -0.66 12.94
N ILE A 34 -5.06 0.63 13.22
CA ILE A 34 -5.99 1.35 14.09
C ILE A 34 -6.52 2.56 13.35
N TYR A 35 -7.71 3.00 13.73
CA TYR A 35 -8.27 4.24 13.26
C TYR A 35 -8.85 5.05 14.42
N GLN A 36 -8.88 6.36 14.25
CA GLN A 36 -9.55 7.29 15.15
C GLN A 36 -10.61 8.04 14.35
N ASN A 37 -11.87 7.95 14.78
CA ASN A 37 -12.92 8.84 14.33
C ASN A 37 -12.73 10.19 15.05
N LEU A 38 -12.50 11.26 14.29
CA LEU A 38 -12.07 12.55 14.84
C LEU A 38 -13.22 13.28 15.54
N GLU A 39 -14.45 13.02 15.14
CA GLU A 39 -15.66 13.68 15.64
C GLU A 39 -16.18 12.99 16.90
N LYS A 40 -16.21 11.66 16.92
CA LYS A 40 -16.60 10.85 18.08
C LYS A 40 -15.45 10.71 19.09
N ASN A 41 -14.21 11.00 18.67
CA ASN A 41 -12.99 10.74 19.42
C ASN A 41 -12.87 9.28 19.88
N GLU A 42 -13.29 8.36 19.00
CA GLU A 42 -13.30 6.92 19.23
C GLU A 42 -12.13 6.27 18.52
N LEU A 43 -11.42 5.39 19.24
CA LEU A 43 -10.32 4.59 18.70
C LEU A 43 -10.82 3.17 18.44
N GLY A 44 -10.64 2.68 17.22
CA GLY A 44 -11.00 1.33 16.82
C GLY A 44 -9.85 0.59 16.14
N PHE A 45 -10.06 -0.71 15.91
CA PHE A 45 -9.13 -1.56 15.17
C PHE A 45 -9.57 -1.68 13.73
N MET A 46 -8.64 -1.94 12.82
CA MET A 46 -8.98 -2.13 11.41
C MET A 46 -8.11 -3.18 10.74
N GLY A 47 -8.64 -3.72 9.64
CA GLY A 47 -7.86 -4.43 8.63
C GLY A 47 -7.77 -3.58 7.37
N ASP A 48 -6.62 -3.57 6.71
CA ASP A 48 -6.44 -2.98 5.39
C ASP A 48 -6.04 -4.09 4.41
N PHE A 49 -6.72 -4.12 3.27
CA PHE A 49 -6.41 -4.97 2.13
C PHE A 49 -6.27 -4.08 0.91
N TYR A 50 -5.28 -4.34 0.07
CA TYR A 50 -5.21 -3.68 -1.22
C TYR A 50 -4.67 -4.57 -2.33
N LEU A 51 -5.07 -4.25 -3.55
CA LEU A 51 -4.45 -4.69 -4.79
C LEU A 51 -3.75 -3.49 -5.42
N SER A 52 -2.45 -3.60 -5.66
CA SER A 52 -1.65 -2.56 -6.32
C SER A 52 -1.20 -3.00 -7.70
N ARG A 53 -1.10 -2.04 -8.62
CA ARG A 53 -0.54 -2.20 -9.95
C ARG A 53 0.53 -1.16 -10.20
N TYR A 54 1.74 -1.61 -10.51
CA TYR A 54 2.82 -0.76 -11.00
C TYR A 54 2.41 -0.10 -12.31
N LEU A 55 2.50 1.23 -12.38
CA LEU A 55 2.29 2.00 -13.60
C LEU A 55 3.61 2.52 -14.18
N SER A 56 4.48 3.04 -13.33
CA SER A 56 5.78 3.63 -13.70
C SER A 56 6.73 3.69 -12.50
N PRO A 57 8.00 4.10 -12.66
CA PRO A 57 8.90 4.30 -11.53
C PRO A 57 8.37 5.28 -10.47
N SER A 58 7.52 6.24 -10.87
CA SER A 58 6.95 7.23 -9.96
C SER A 58 5.56 6.90 -9.46
N PHE A 59 4.82 6.00 -10.12
CA PHE A 59 3.39 5.81 -9.84
C PHE A 59 2.95 4.34 -9.76
N ASP A 60 2.09 4.06 -8.78
CA ASP A 60 1.29 2.84 -8.70
C ASP A 60 -0.21 3.21 -8.61
N LEU A 61 -1.07 2.37 -9.15
CA LEU A 61 -2.51 2.41 -8.89
C LEU A 61 -2.86 1.45 -7.75
N LEU A 62 -3.68 1.89 -6.80
CA LEU A 62 -4.05 1.10 -5.63
C LEU A 62 -5.56 1.04 -5.48
N LEU A 63 -6.10 -0.18 -5.46
CA LEU A 63 -7.45 -0.43 -4.97
C LEU A 63 -7.35 -0.89 -3.52
N LYS A 64 -7.74 -0.03 -2.57
CA LYS A 64 -7.74 -0.32 -1.13
C LYS A 64 -9.14 -0.64 -0.64
N ALA A 65 -9.26 -1.46 0.38
CA ALA A 65 -10.53 -1.84 1.01
C ALA A 65 -10.38 -1.99 2.54
N PRO A 66 -10.01 -0.90 3.26
CA PRO A 66 -9.99 -0.89 4.72
C PRO A 66 -11.37 -1.15 5.34
N GLY A 67 -11.40 -1.96 6.39
CA GLY A 67 -12.58 -2.19 7.23
C GLY A 67 -12.25 -1.97 8.70
N GLY A 68 -13.03 -1.12 9.37
CA GLY A 68 -12.93 -0.83 10.80
C GLY A 68 -13.86 -1.68 11.65
N PHE A 69 -13.43 -1.95 12.87
CA PHE A 69 -14.16 -2.72 13.87
C PHE A 69 -14.15 -1.98 15.21
N TYR A 70 -15.31 -1.92 15.86
CA TYR A 70 -15.51 -1.26 17.16
C TYR A 70 -16.54 -2.05 17.99
N ASN A 71 -16.27 -2.23 19.29
CA ASN A 71 -17.15 -2.92 20.26
C ASN A 71 -17.91 -4.14 19.68
N ASP A 72 -17.17 -5.07 19.10
CA ASP A 72 -17.63 -6.36 18.54
C ASP A 72 -18.35 -6.32 17.17
N GLY A 73 -18.47 -5.14 16.54
CA GLY A 73 -19.10 -4.98 15.22
C GLY A 73 -18.17 -4.43 14.15
N VAL A 74 -18.61 -4.54 12.89
CA VAL A 74 -18.06 -3.74 11.78
C VAL A 74 -18.52 -2.30 11.99
N ASP A 75 -17.59 -1.35 11.94
CA ASP A 75 -17.88 0.08 12.09
C ASP A 75 -17.98 0.76 10.74
N PHE A 76 -16.96 0.57 9.89
CA PHE A 76 -16.95 1.08 8.53
C PHE A 76 -16.28 0.14 7.54
N PHE A 77 -16.59 0.32 6.26
CA PHE A 77 -15.84 -0.22 5.13
C PHE A 77 -15.62 0.88 4.09
N ASN A 78 -14.38 1.04 3.61
CA ASN A 78 -14.01 2.19 2.77
C ASN A 78 -13.20 1.79 1.52
N PRO A 79 -13.82 1.17 0.50
CA PRO A 79 -13.16 0.89 -0.76
C PRO A 79 -12.75 2.19 -1.46
N SER A 80 -11.51 2.27 -1.91
CA SER A 80 -10.96 3.47 -2.54
C SER A 80 -9.96 3.16 -3.65
N LEU A 81 -9.97 4.00 -4.69
CA LEU A 81 -9.03 3.95 -5.79
C LEU A 81 -8.04 5.09 -5.64
N ASN A 82 -6.78 4.77 -5.35
CA ASN A 82 -5.75 5.73 -5.02
C ASN A 82 -4.60 5.66 -6.04
N LEU A 83 -4.00 6.81 -6.30
CA LEU A 83 -2.72 6.90 -6.98
C LEU A 83 -1.63 7.06 -5.93
N ARG A 84 -0.61 6.20 -5.95
CA ARG A 84 0.58 6.33 -5.09
C ARG A 84 1.70 7.00 -5.87
N PHE A 85 2.24 8.08 -5.33
CA PHE A 85 3.45 8.72 -5.82
C PHE A 85 4.66 8.25 -5.00
N LYS A 86 5.67 7.69 -5.69
CA LYS A 86 6.88 7.11 -5.12
C LYS A 86 8.03 8.10 -5.20
N PHE A 87 8.68 8.37 -4.08
CA PHE A 87 9.92 9.16 -4.08
C PHE A 87 11.14 8.34 -4.51
N PHE A 88 11.07 7.02 -4.46
CA PHE A 88 12.13 6.07 -4.87
C PHE A 88 12.01 5.72 -6.36
N ASN A 89 12.06 6.75 -7.21
CA ASN A 89 11.80 6.66 -8.64
C ASN A 89 13.06 6.82 -9.53
N GLY A 90 14.25 6.73 -8.94
CA GLY A 90 15.54 6.94 -9.60
C GLY A 90 15.95 8.41 -9.78
N ASN A 91 14.99 9.33 -9.82
CA ASN A 91 15.24 10.77 -9.96
C ASN A 91 15.35 11.50 -8.62
N ILE A 92 14.54 11.11 -7.63
CA ILE A 92 14.52 11.74 -6.30
C ILE A 92 15.31 10.88 -5.30
N LEU A 93 14.95 9.61 -5.17
CA LEU A 93 15.69 8.60 -4.41
C LEU A 93 15.96 7.38 -5.31
N SER A 94 17.01 6.65 -5.00
CA SER A 94 17.33 5.39 -5.68
C SER A 94 16.14 4.42 -5.59
N GLU A 95 15.85 3.71 -6.69
CA GLU A 95 14.84 2.63 -6.69
C GLU A 95 15.21 1.48 -5.74
N THR A 96 16.48 1.40 -5.34
CA THR A 96 17.03 0.39 -4.42
C THR A 96 17.17 0.90 -2.98
N SER A 97 16.68 2.11 -2.66
CA SER A 97 16.73 2.65 -1.30
C SER A 97 16.08 1.69 -0.30
N SER A 98 16.72 1.49 0.87
CA SER A 98 16.21 0.59 1.93
C SER A 98 14.96 1.14 2.63
N ILE A 99 14.74 2.45 2.56
CA ILE A 99 13.53 3.13 3.00
C ILE A 99 12.95 3.82 1.78
N GLN A 100 11.68 3.57 1.51
CA GLN A 100 11.01 3.94 0.26
C GLN A 100 9.75 4.76 0.58
N PRO A 101 9.88 6.08 0.82
CA PRO A 101 8.75 6.95 1.13
C PRO A 101 7.81 7.11 -0.06
N TYR A 102 6.52 7.32 0.22
CA TYR A 102 5.51 7.61 -0.78
C TYR A 102 4.36 8.45 -0.21
N LEU A 103 3.60 9.06 -1.13
CA LEU A 103 2.28 9.65 -0.85
C LEU A 103 1.23 8.85 -1.62
N PHE A 104 -0.03 8.89 -1.17
CA PHE A 104 -1.15 8.44 -1.96
C PHE A 104 -2.37 9.33 -1.76
N ALA A 105 -3.23 9.38 -2.77
CA ALA A 105 -4.55 9.99 -2.64
C ALA A 105 -5.53 9.47 -3.70
N GLY A 106 -6.82 9.56 -3.42
CA GLY A 106 -7.85 9.23 -4.38
C GLY A 106 -9.27 9.14 -3.80
N PRO A 107 -10.28 9.04 -4.68
CA PRO A 107 -11.66 8.91 -4.28
C PRO A 107 -11.94 7.53 -3.65
N GLY A 108 -12.96 7.48 -2.80
CA GLY A 108 -13.51 6.24 -2.29
C GLY A 108 -15.00 6.34 -2.00
N MET A 109 -15.53 5.27 -1.43
CA MET A 109 -16.87 5.22 -0.88
C MET A 109 -16.78 4.79 0.58
N LEU A 110 -17.30 5.61 1.48
CA LEU A 110 -17.42 5.23 2.89
C LEU A 110 -18.78 4.57 3.10
N TRP A 111 -18.77 3.36 3.66
CA TRP A 111 -19.94 2.73 4.25
C TRP A 111 -19.75 2.70 5.75
N ASP A 112 -20.49 3.55 6.45
CA ASP A 112 -20.64 3.50 7.90
C ASP A 112 -22.00 2.84 8.20
N ASN A 113 -22.16 2.25 9.37
CA ASN A 113 -23.38 1.58 9.84
C ASN A 113 -24.68 2.38 9.62
N MET A 114 -24.58 3.71 9.56
CA MET A 114 -25.72 4.61 9.42
C MET A 114 -25.87 5.26 8.05
N ASP A 115 -24.80 5.34 7.25
CA ASP A 115 -24.80 6.13 6.02
C ASP A 115 -23.74 5.67 5.01
N ASN A 116 -23.91 6.06 3.74
CA ASN A 116 -22.92 5.86 2.70
C ASN A 116 -22.76 7.06 1.78
N GLY A 117 -21.53 7.25 1.28
CA GLY A 117 -21.29 8.32 0.32
C GLY A 117 -19.89 8.31 -0.27
N LEU A 118 -19.70 9.17 -1.27
CA LEU A 118 -18.40 9.43 -1.86
C LEU A 118 -17.51 10.17 -0.87
N ASN A 119 -16.25 9.76 -0.81
CA ASN A 119 -15.29 10.33 0.10
C ASN A 119 -13.95 10.58 -0.60
N PHE A 120 -13.00 11.17 0.11
CA PHE A 120 -11.65 11.36 -0.38
C PHE A 120 -10.61 10.82 0.60
N ASN A 121 -9.62 10.10 0.09
CA ASN A 121 -8.55 9.50 0.86
C ASN A 121 -7.23 10.19 0.50
N ALA A 122 -6.40 10.45 1.49
CA ALA A 122 -5.03 10.89 1.29
C ALA A 122 -4.15 10.32 2.39
N GLY A 123 -2.87 10.13 2.11
CA GLY A 123 -1.95 9.67 3.12
C GLY A 123 -0.51 9.58 2.65
N LEU A 124 0.30 9.08 3.55
CA LEU A 124 1.73 8.93 3.37
C LEU A 124 2.18 7.63 4.00
N GLY A 125 3.31 7.12 3.53
CA GLY A 125 3.90 5.94 4.14
C GLY A 125 5.32 5.72 3.71
N SER A 126 5.88 4.64 4.22
CA SER A 126 7.19 4.15 3.81
C SER A 126 7.13 2.65 3.60
N LYS A 127 7.76 2.22 2.51
CA LYS A 127 8.02 0.83 2.18
C LYS A 127 9.41 0.43 2.66
N PHE A 128 9.51 -0.79 3.14
CA PHE A 128 10.72 -1.45 3.59
C PHE A 128 10.81 -2.80 2.87
N PRO A 129 11.67 -2.92 1.84
CA PRO A 129 11.87 -4.19 1.15
C PRO A 129 12.39 -5.26 2.10
N LEU A 130 11.73 -6.42 2.14
CA LEU A 130 12.13 -7.57 2.96
C LEU A 130 12.75 -8.69 2.11
N SER A 131 12.24 -8.87 0.89
CA SER A 131 12.69 -9.86 -0.10
C SER A 131 12.39 -9.38 -1.53
N PRO A 132 12.83 -10.09 -2.58
CA PRO A 132 12.49 -9.77 -3.97
C PRO A 132 10.99 -9.87 -4.34
N SER A 133 10.13 -10.29 -3.43
CA SER A 133 8.67 -10.31 -3.65
C SER A 133 7.89 -9.82 -2.44
N THR A 134 8.54 -9.42 -1.35
CA THR A 134 7.86 -9.11 -0.09
C THR A 134 8.34 -7.78 0.46
N SER A 135 7.42 -6.96 0.94
CA SER A 135 7.72 -5.68 1.58
C SER A 135 6.84 -5.45 2.79
N LEU A 136 7.38 -4.75 3.78
CA LEU A 136 6.61 -4.13 4.86
C LEU A 136 6.31 -2.69 4.48
N TYR A 137 5.09 -2.24 4.74
CA TYR A 137 4.65 -0.86 4.62
C TYR A 137 4.18 -0.38 5.98
N LEU A 138 4.58 0.84 6.34
CA LEU A 138 3.97 1.59 7.43
C LEU A 138 3.27 2.81 6.81
N GLU A 139 1.99 2.99 7.09
CA GLU A 139 1.17 3.99 6.42
C GLU A 139 0.31 4.77 7.43
N ALA A 140 0.28 6.09 7.25
CA ALA A 140 -0.67 6.99 7.89
C ALA A 140 -1.64 7.53 6.83
N GLY A 141 -2.94 7.39 7.08
CA GLY A 141 -3.99 7.79 6.14
C GLY A 141 -5.02 8.69 6.79
N TYR A 142 -5.57 9.60 6.02
CA TYR A 142 -6.71 10.43 6.35
C TYR A 142 -7.85 10.12 5.38
N VAL A 143 -9.05 9.95 5.93
CA VAL A 143 -10.29 9.80 5.17
C VAL A 143 -11.12 11.05 5.46
N HIS A 144 -11.32 11.86 4.43
CA HIS A 144 -12.30 12.93 4.48
C HIS A 144 -13.69 12.31 4.36
N GLY A 145 -14.44 12.35 5.45
CA GLY A 145 -15.70 11.63 5.62
C GLY A 145 -16.83 12.11 4.74
N ILE A 146 -17.98 11.45 4.89
CA ILE A 146 -19.25 11.86 4.28
C ILE A 146 -19.98 12.82 5.20
N ASP A 147 -20.72 13.75 4.61
CA ASP A 147 -21.62 14.63 5.36
C ASP A 147 -22.80 13.79 5.87
N GLY A 148 -23.07 13.86 7.17
CA GLY A 148 -24.21 13.25 7.83
C GLY A 148 -24.92 14.24 8.75
N GLU A 149 -26.06 13.86 9.31
CA GLU A 149 -26.81 14.68 10.26
C GLU A 149 -27.00 13.95 11.59
N ARG A 150 -26.67 14.60 12.71
CA ARG A 150 -26.85 14.05 14.05
C ARG A 150 -27.57 15.02 14.96
N HIS A 151 -28.44 14.48 15.83
CA HIS A 151 -29.09 15.28 16.87
C HIS A 151 -28.10 15.54 18.01
N ILE A 152 -27.62 16.77 18.13
CA ILE A 152 -26.81 17.26 19.25
C ILE A 152 -27.68 18.26 20.02
N ASN A 153 -27.93 18.01 21.31
CA ASN A 153 -28.80 18.85 22.14
C ASN A 153 -30.19 19.12 21.52
N ASN A 154 -30.84 18.10 20.93
CA ASN A 154 -32.13 18.22 20.24
C ASN A 154 -32.12 19.12 18.97
N GLN A 155 -30.94 19.50 18.46
CA GLN A 155 -30.79 20.18 17.17
C GLN A 155 -30.11 19.26 16.16
N LEU A 156 -30.62 19.27 14.93
CA LEU A 156 -30.03 18.54 13.81
C LEU A 156 -28.78 19.30 13.35
N THR A 157 -27.61 18.70 13.52
CA THR A 157 -26.32 19.30 13.20
C THR A 157 -25.64 18.46 12.12
N ALA A 158 -25.15 19.14 11.07
CA ALA A 158 -24.29 18.51 10.08
C ALA A 158 -22.98 18.09 10.73
N VAL A 159 -22.65 16.81 10.61
CA VAL A 159 -21.40 16.21 11.08
C VAL A 159 -20.71 15.56 9.90
N GLN A 160 -19.40 15.41 9.96
CA GLN A 160 -18.63 14.77 8.90
C GLN A 160 -17.71 13.73 9.52
N ASP A 161 -17.85 12.45 9.18
CA ASP A 161 -17.10 11.38 9.85
C ASP A 161 -15.68 11.22 9.29
N ASN A 162 -14.75 12.04 9.76
CA ASN A 162 -13.36 12.01 9.34
C ASN A 162 -12.56 10.98 10.13
N LEU A 163 -11.71 10.23 9.42
CA LEU A 163 -10.93 9.15 10.03
C LEU A 163 -9.43 9.40 9.85
N LEU A 164 -8.68 9.29 10.95
CA LEU A 164 -7.23 9.10 10.89
C LEU A 164 -6.92 7.61 11.02
N ARG A 165 -6.00 7.09 10.21
CA ARG A 165 -5.64 5.67 10.16
C ARG A 165 -4.14 5.49 10.29
N LEU A 166 -3.73 4.45 11.01
CA LEU A 166 -2.35 3.97 11.06
C LEU A 166 -2.35 2.46 10.78
N THR A 167 -1.60 2.02 9.78
CA THR A 167 -1.59 0.62 9.34
C THR A 167 -0.16 0.11 9.14
N GLY A 168 0.03 -1.18 9.42
CA GLY A 168 1.23 -1.93 9.07
C GLY A 168 0.85 -3.04 8.10
N ILE A 169 1.37 -3.02 6.89
CA ILE A 169 0.92 -3.87 5.78
C ILE A 169 2.07 -4.71 5.24
N ILE A 170 1.85 -6.01 5.06
CA ILE A 170 2.76 -6.88 4.31
C ILE A 170 2.24 -6.97 2.88
N GLU A 171 3.09 -6.64 1.91
CA GLU A 171 2.82 -6.72 0.48
C GLU A 171 3.56 -7.89 -0.15
N PHE A 172 2.86 -8.63 -1.00
CA PHE A 172 3.41 -9.69 -1.84
C PHE A 172 3.26 -9.31 -3.32
N ALA A 173 4.38 -9.07 -3.99
CA ALA A 173 4.45 -8.76 -5.41
C ALA A 173 4.50 -10.04 -6.26
N PHE A 174 3.71 -10.05 -7.33
CA PHE A 174 3.59 -11.17 -8.25
C PHE A 174 3.40 -10.69 -9.70
N GLY A 175 3.35 -11.67 -10.61
CA GLY A 175 3.44 -11.47 -12.04
C GLY A 175 4.83 -11.84 -12.55
N ALA A 176 4.89 -12.10 -13.85
CA ALA A 176 6.13 -12.29 -14.57
C ALA A 176 6.31 -11.14 -15.56
N ALA A 177 7.56 -10.80 -15.83
CA ALA A 177 7.85 -9.93 -16.95
C ALA A 177 7.39 -10.63 -18.23
N LYS A 178 6.99 -9.84 -19.23
CA LYS A 178 6.75 -10.40 -20.56
C LYS A 178 8.09 -10.87 -21.12
N ASP A 179 8.11 -12.10 -21.60
CA ASP A 179 9.23 -12.80 -22.22
C ASP A 179 8.61 -13.53 -23.41
N SER A 180 8.88 -13.04 -24.62
CA SER A 180 8.13 -13.39 -25.83
C SER A 180 8.65 -14.65 -26.52
N ASP A 181 9.95 -14.88 -26.46
CA ASP A 181 10.64 -16.05 -27.03
C ASP A 181 10.95 -17.13 -25.98
N GLY A 182 10.78 -16.81 -24.70
CA GLY A 182 10.81 -17.78 -23.60
C GLY A 182 12.21 -18.20 -23.18
N ASP A 183 13.20 -17.35 -23.45
CA ASP A 183 14.60 -17.63 -23.12
C ASP A 183 14.94 -17.34 -21.64
N GLY A 184 14.02 -16.72 -20.89
CA GLY A 184 14.17 -16.37 -19.48
C GLY A 184 14.58 -14.91 -19.24
N VAL A 185 14.79 -14.13 -20.29
CA VAL A 185 15.11 -12.70 -20.23
C VAL A 185 13.84 -11.89 -20.54
N PRO A 186 13.41 -11.00 -19.64
CA PRO A 186 12.28 -10.11 -19.93
C PRO A 186 12.50 -9.31 -21.21
N ASP A 187 11.50 -9.21 -22.09
CA ASP A 187 11.49 -8.41 -23.34
C ASP A 187 12.12 -7.01 -23.18
N ARG A 188 11.96 -6.39 -22.00
CA ARG A 188 12.45 -5.04 -21.71
C ARG A 188 13.98 -4.98 -21.53
N ARG A 189 14.60 -6.09 -21.16
CA ARG A 189 16.03 -6.25 -20.90
C ARG A 189 16.72 -7.12 -21.95
N ASP A 190 15.94 -7.87 -22.71
CA ASP A 190 16.39 -8.71 -23.81
C ASP A 190 16.94 -7.86 -24.96
N ARG A 191 18.20 -8.11 -25.31
CA ARG A 191 18.93 -7.48 -26.41
C ARG A 191 18.93 -8.36 -27.66
N CYS A 192 18.55 -9.61 -27.54
CA CYS A 192 18.56 -10.64 -28.57
C CYS A 192 17.15 -11.23 -28.76
N PRO A 193 16.17 -10.42 -29.20
CA PRO A 193 14.82 -10.92 -29.43
C PRO A 193 14.83 -12.05 -30.47
N ASP A 194 13.97 -13.05 -30.23
CA ASP A 194 13.82 -14.27 -31.03
C ASP A 194 14.91 -15.32 -30.78
N THR A 195 15.43 -15.41 -29.56
CA THR A 195 16.37 -16.47 -29.17
C THR A 195 15.76 -17.86 -29.41
N PRO A 196 16.40 -18.74 -30.20
CA PRO A 196 15.86 -20.07 -30.45
C PRO A 196 15.75 -20.93 -29.18
N PRO A 197 14.70 -21.78 -29.06
CA PRO A 197 14.53 -22.65 -27.90
C PRO A 197 15.75 -23.56 -27.65
N GLY A 198 16.23 -23.57 -26.40
CA GLY A 198 17.35 -24.42 -25.97
C GLY A 198 18.74 -23.80 -26.12
N VAL A 199 18.84 -22.55 -26.60
CA VAL A 199 20.08 -21.77 -26.54
C VAL A 199 20.32 -21.32 -25.09
N GLN A 200 21.56 -21.44 -24.62
CA GLN A 200 21.95 -20.85 -23.34
C GLN A 200 22.13 -19.35 -23.53
N VAL A 201 21.34 -18.58 -22.79
CA VAL A 201 21.38 -17.12 -22.76
C VAL A 201 22.02 -16.61 -21.47
N ASP A 202 22.55 -15.39 -21.52
CA ASP A 202 22.99 -14.68 -20.32
C ASP A 202 21.88 -13.74 -19.80
N GLU A 203 22.21 -12.78 -18.93
CA GLU A 203 21.22 -11.84 -18.40
C GLU A 203 20.68 -10.80 -19.41
N HIS A 204 21.18 -10.83 -20.66
CA HIS A 204 20.85 -9.92 -21.75
C HIS A 204 20.22 -10.60 -22.97
N GLY A 205 20.13 -11.92 -23.01
CA GLY A 205 19.70 -12.68 -24.20
C GLY A 205 20.90 -13.20 -24.97
#